data_AF-A0A9D4VLK7-F1
#
_entry.id   AF-A0A9D4VLK7-F1
#
_cell.length_a   1.000
_cell.length_b   1.000
_cell.length_c   1.000
_cell.angle_alpha   90.00
_cell.angle_beta   90.00
_cell.angle_gamma   90.00
#
_symmetry.space_group_name_H-M   'P 1'
#
loop_
_entity.id
_entity.type
_entity.pdbx_description
1 polymer ?
#
loop_
_entity_poly.entity_id
_entity_poly.type
_entity_poly.pdbx_seq_one_letter_code
_entity_poly.pdbx_strand_id
1 'polypeptide(L)'
;MLVSNPIEYNDPSPSPNFEFPVFEAEEESDEEVSDELSRLLEHEGKAIQLFEEQIELVNLGSEDDVKEVKIGSRLYPDVKKGLINLLREYSDVFAWYDQDMSGLDSEIVEHILSLKPECPPVKQKLRRTHLDMAVKIKEEVQKQIDAGFLVTAEYPQWVANIALVPKKDGKVRI
;
A
#
# COMPACT_ATOMS: atom_id res chain seq x y z
N MET A 1 39.54 -9.44 -28.04
CA MET A 1 39.03 -10.78 -27.68
C MET A 1 39.71 -11.21 -26.40
N LEU A 2 39.04 -11.05 -25.26
CA LEU A 2 39.45 -11.64 -23.99
C LEU A 2 38.36 -12.64 -23.64
N VAL A 3 38.73 -13.92 -23.66
CA VAL A 3 37.85 -15.03 -23.31
C VAL A 3 37.89 -15.17 -21.80
N SER A 4 36.82 -14.77 -21.13
CA SER A 4 36.62 -15.04 -19.71
C SER A 4 35.95 -16.40 -19.59
N ASN A 5 36.66 -17.39 -19.04
CA ASN A 5 36.08 -18.68 -18.70
C ASN A 5 35.04 -18.52 -17.57
N PRO A 6 33.92 -19.26 -17.59
CA PRO A 6 32.95 -19.24 -16.50
C PRO A 6 33.51 -19.96 -15.27
N ILE A 7 33.34 -19.34 -14.09
CA ILE A 7 33.65 -19.96 -12.80
C ILE A 7 32.46 -20.84 -12.43
N GLU A 8 32.63 -22.17 -12.52
CA GLU A 8 31.67 -23.14 -11.98
C GLU A 8 31.74 -23.12 -10.45
N TYR A 9 30.73 -22.55 -9.80
CA TYR A 9 30.48 -22.78 -8.37
C TYR A 9 29.76 -24.12 -8.24
N ASN A 10 30.52 -25.21 -8.19
CA ASN A 10 30.04 -26.49 -7.68
C ASN A 10 29.95 -26.38 -6.15
N ASP A 11 28.80 -25.91 -5.66
CA ASP A 11 28.45 -26.05 -4.25
C ASP A 11 27.65 -27.36 -4.09
N PRO A 12 28.21 -28.42 -3.46
CA PRO A 12 27.51 -29.69 -3.28
C PRO A 12 26.54 -29.54 -2.10
N SER A 13 25.53 -28.69 -2.25
CA SER A 13 24.37 -28.77 -1.37
C SER A 13 23.58 -30.03 -1.74
N PRO A 14 23.37 -30.98 -0.81
CA PRO A 14 22.53 -32.13 -1.10
C PRO A 14 21.12 -31.64 -1.42
N SER A 15 20.52 -32.21 -2.46
CA SER A 15 19.12 -31.93 -2.81
C SER A 15 18.24 -32.25 -1.60
N PRO A 16 17.30 -31.37 -1.21
CA PRO A 16 16.47 -31.60 -0.04
C PRO A 16 15.66 -32.89 -0.23
N ASN A 17 15.83 -33.82 0.70
CA ASN A 17 15.11 -35.10 0.68
C ASN A 17 13.68 -34.89 1.21
N PHE A 18 12.68 -35.02 0.35
CA PHE A 18 11.26 -34.84 0.68
C PHE A 18 10.57 -36.12 1.19
N GLU A 19 11.32 -37.19 1.41
CA GLU A 19 10.76 -38.50 1.76
C GLU A 19 10.49 -38.69 3.27
N PHE A 20 10.86 -37.70 4.10
CA PHE A 20 10.58 -37.69 5.54
C PHE A 20 9.78 -36.45 5.94
N PRO A 21 8.68 -36.59 6.71
CA PRO A 21 8.03 -35.44 7.33
C PRO A 21 9.02 -34.75 8.28
N VAL A 22 9.19 -33.43 8.12
CA VAL A 22 9.93 -32.58 9.07
C VAL A 22 9.10 -32.46 10.35
N PHE A 23 9.08 -33.51 11.15
CA PHE A 23 8.46 -33.49 12.47
C PHE A 23 9.20 -34.44 13.41
N GLU A 24 10.50 -34.21 13.56
CA GLU A 24 11.19 -34.49 14.81
C GLU A 24 11.69 -33.14 15.32
N ALA A 25 10.91 -32.53 16.22
CA ALA A 25 11.40 -31.46 17.06
C ALA A 25 12.28 -32.13 18.11
N GLU A 26 13.59 -32.14 17.89
CA GLU A 26 14.51 -32.24 19.01
C GLU A 26 14.24 -31.03 19.91
N GLU A 27 14.01 -31.27 21.21
CA GLU A 27 13.95 -30.19 22.21
C GLU A 27 15.32 -29.52 22.25
N GLU A 28 15.50 -28.51 21.40
CA GLU A 28 16.66 -27.64 21.39
C GLU A 28 16.69 -26.94 22.75
N SER A 29 17.76 -27.22 23.51
CA SER A 29 18.03 -26.63 24.82
C SER A 29 17.89 -25.12 24.76
N ASP A 30 17.47 -24.50 25.87
CA ASP A 30 17.42 -23.04 26.06
C ASP A 30 18.80 -22.39 25.75
N GLU A 31 19.08 -22.14 24.47
CA GLU A 31 20.26 -21.41 24.03
C GLU A 31 20.07 -19.96 24.44
N GLU A 32 20.81 -19.56 25.47
CA GLU A 32 20.83 -18.22 26.01
C GLU A 32 21.11 -17.22 24.88
N VAL A 33 20.15 -16.32 24.65
CA VAL A 33 20.19 -15.33 23.55
C VAL A 33 21.54 -14.61 23.56
N SER A 34 22.33 -14.76 22.50
CA SER A 34 23.63 -14.10 22.35
C SER A 34 23.53 -12.61 22.70
N ASP A 35 24.52 -12.09 23.44
CA ASP A 35 24.63 -10.66 23.81
C ASP A 35 24.44 -9.72 22.61
N GLU A 36 24.79 -10.17 21.41
CA GLU A 36 24.61 -9.44 20.16
C GLU A 36 23.13 -9.35 19.74
N LEU A 37 22.37 -10.43 19.87
CA LEU A 37 20.92 -10.45 19.62
C LEU A 37 20.16 -9.64 20.68
N SER A 38 20.60 -9.72 21.94
CA SER A 38 20.06 -8.90 23.04
C SER A 38 20.25 -7.41 22.78
N ARG A 39 21.44 -7.00 22.30
CA ARG A 39 21.70 -5.60 21.89
C ARG A 39 20.86 -5.19 20.67
N LEU A 40 20.65 -6.07 19.70
CA LEU A 40 19.80 -5.77 18.54
C LEU A 40 18.33 -5.54 18.95
N LEU A 41 17.79 -6.37 19.85
CA LEU A 41 16.45 -6.20 20.44
C LEU A 41 16.32 -4.89 21.25
N GLU A 42 17.35 -4.52 22.03
CA GLU A 42 17.38 -3.24 22.76
C GLU A 42 17.37 -2.03 21.81
N HIS A 43 18.04 -2.14 20.66
CA HIS A 43 18.06 -1.10 19.64
C HIS A 43 16.78 -1.07 18.79
N GLU A 44 16.09 -2.19 18.62
CA GLU A 44 14.75 -2.28 18.01
C GLU A 44 13.66 -1.67 18.93
N GLY A 45 13.86 -1.74 20.25
CA GLY A 45 13.00 -1.14 21.27
C GLY A 45 13.13 0.39 21.42
N LYS A 46 14.07 1.03 20.74
CA LYS A 46 14.06 2.50 20.58
C LYS A 46 12.96 2.85 19.60
N ALA A 47 11.73 2.81 20.09
CA ALA A 47 10.59 3.47 19.48
C ALA A 47 11.07 4.85 19.06
N ILE A 48 11.08 5.11 17.75
CA ILE A 48 11.19 6.47 17.24
C ILE A 48 10.11 7.23 17.99
N GLN A 49 10.50 8.10 18.92
CA GLN A 49 9.57 8.98 19.60
C GLN A 49 8.98 9.83 18.47
N LEU A 50 7.75 9.48 18.05
CA LEU A 50 6.95 10.30 17.17
C LEU A 50 6.83 11.64 17.90
N PHE A 51 7.55 12.64 17.39
CA PHE A 51 7.42 14.00 17.90
C PHE A 51 5.96 14.39 17.74
N GLU A 52 5.24 14.47 18.86
CA GLU A 52 3.84 14.88 18.86
C GLU A 52 3.81 16.40 18.75
N GLU A 53 3.86 16.88 17.51
CA GLU A 53 3.68 18.29 17.22
C GLU A 53 2.27 18.69 17.66
N GLN A 54 2.19 19.78 18.43
CA GLN A 54 0.89 20.32 18.81
C GLN A 54 0.24 20.89 17.55
N ILE A 55 -0.93 20.37 17.21
CA ILE A 55 -1.68 20.71 15.99
C ILE A 55 -2.99 21.41 16.34
N GLU A 56 -3.47 22.21 15.40
CA GLU A 56 -4.75 22.89 15.44
C GLU A 56 -5.53 22.58 14.15
N LEU A 57 -6.83 22.34 14.29
CA LEU A 57 -7.73 22.12 13.15
C LEU A 57 -8.24 23.47 12.63
N VAL A 58 -8.10 23.69 11.33
CA VAL A 58 -8.59 24.88 10.64
C VAL A 58 -9.52 24.45 9.50
N ASN A 59 -10.73 24.97 9.49
CA ASN A 59 -11.65 24.81 8.36
C ASN A 59 -11.32 25.85 7.26
N LEU A 60 -11.03 25.35 6.07
CA LEU A 60 -10.78 26.13 4.85
C LEU A 60 -12.03 26.35 4.01
N GLY A 61 -13.10 25.57 4.25
CA GLY A 61 -14.36 25.60 3.52
C GLY A 61 -15.42 26.49 4.18
N SER A 62 -16.68 26.16 3.95
CA SER A 62 -17.84 26.86 4.53
C SER A 62 -18.39 26.11 5.76
N GLU A 63 -19.48 26.62 6.35
CA GLU A 63 -20.20 25.91 7.41
C GLU A 63 -20.91 24.65 6.87
N ASP A 64 -21.32 24.66 5.60
CA ASP A 64 -22.00 23.55 4.94
C ASP A 64 -21.04 22.52 4.30
N ASP A 65 -19.85 22.97 3.88
CA ASP A 65 -18.80 22.17 3.24
C ASP A 65 -17.50 22.29 4.04
N VAL A 66 -17.36 21.44 5.06
CA VAL A 66 -16.25 21.48 6.02
C VAL A 66 -14.99 20.84 5.41
N LYS A 67 -13.92 21.63 5.31
CA LYS A 67 -12.63 21.24 4.72
C LYS A 67 -11.50 21.49 5.71
N GLU A 68 -11.28 20.51 6.58
CA GLU A 68 -10.35 20.64 7.72
C GLU A 68 -8.90 20.29 7.36
N VAL A 69 -7.98 21.15 7.80
CA VAL A 69 -6.53 20.91 7.76
C VAL A 69 -5.91 21.03 9.13
N LYS A 70 -4.81 20.31 9.36
CA LYS A 70 -4.03 20.35 10.60
C LYS A 70 -2.83 21.26 10.40
N ILE A 71 -2.71 22.30 11.22
CA ILE A 71 -1.60 23.26 11.20
C ILE A 71 -0.90 23.23 12.56
N GLY A 72 0.43 23.36 12.59
CA GLY A 72 1.18 23.45 13.84
C GLY A 72 0.72 24.64 14.69
N SER A 73 0.39 24.39 15.96
CA SER A 73 -0.10 25.42 16.89
C SER A 73 1.00 26.37 17.36
N ARG A 74 2.27 25.97 17.23
CA ARG A 74 3.46 26.73 17.64
C ARG A 74 3.91 27.78 16.63
N LEU A 75 3.19 27.93 15.52
CA LEU A 75 3.49 28.96 14.52
C LEU A 75 3.25 30.36 15.08
N TYR A 76 4.13 31.30 14.73
CA TYR A 76 3.92 32.71 15.05
C TYR A 76 2.59 33.20 14.45
N PRO A 77 1.83 34.07 15.15
CA PRO A 77 0.49 34.48 14.70
C PRO A 77 0.45 35.03 13.27
N ASP A 78 1.44 35.84 12.89
CA ASP A 78 1.54 36.44 11.56
C ASP A 78 1.78 35.39 10.48
N VAL A 79 2.70 34.45 10.73
CA VAL A 79 3.01 33.34 9.82
C VAL A 79 1.81 32.41 9.67
N LYS A 80 1.17 32.07 10.79
CA LYS A 80 -0.03 31.23 10.81
C LYS A 80 -1.16 31.85 9.99
N LYS A 81 -1.41 33.15 10.14
CA LYS A 81 -2.41 33.87 9.35
C LYS A 81 -2.06 33.85 7.85
N GLY A 82 -0.80 34.09 7.50
CA GLY A 82 -0.33 34.02 6.12
C GLY A 82 -0.53 32.62 5.51
N LEU A 83 -0.18 31.57 6.26
CA LEU A 83 -0.36 30.18 5.84
C LEU A 83 -1.84 29.83 5.64
N ILE A 84 -2.73 30.21 6.57
CA ILE A 84 -4.17 29.95 6.44
C ILE A 84 -4.74 30.64 5.18
N ASN A 85 -4.33 31.89 4.93
CA ASN A 85 -4.76 32.60 3.72
C ASN A 85 -4.29 31.89 2.45
N LEU A 86 -3.03 31.44 2.41
CA LEU A 86 -2.49 30.67 1.29
C LEU A 86 -3.26 29.36 1.08
N LEU A 87 -3.53 28.61 2.14
CA LEU A 87 -4.26 27.34 2.05
C LEU A 87 -5.72 27.54 1.60
N ARG A 88 -6.34 28.67 1.93
CA ARG A 88 -7.67 29.04 1.41
C ARG A 88 -7.63 29.40 -0.08
N GLU A 89 -6.61 30.14 -0.49
CA GLU A 89 -6.40 30.53 -1.89
C GLU A 89 -6.22 29.31 -2.80
N TYR A 90 -5.45 28.31 -2.35
CA TYR A 90 -5.19 27.05 -3.06
C TYR A 90 -6.00 25.87 -2.51
N SER A 91 -7.23 26.14 -2.07
CA SER A 91 -8.10 25.09 -1.50
C SER A 91 -8.51 24.04 -2.54
N ASP A 92 -8.47 24.37 -3.83
CA ASP A 92 -8.76 23.51 -4.97
C ASP A 92 -7.64 22.50 -5.30
N VAL A 93 -6.43 22.70 -4.78
CA VAL A 93 -5.29 21.79 -4.99
C VAL A 93 -5.44 20.49 -4.17
N PHE A 94 -6.26 20.51 -3.12
CA PHE A 94 -6.49 19.35 -2.27
C PHE A 94 -7.65 18.49 -2.77
N ALA A 95 -7.52 17.18 -2.58
CA ALA A 95 -8.63 16.25 -2.75
C ALA A 95 -9.41 16.14 -1.44
N TRP A 96 -10.58 16.78 -1.39
CA TRP A 96 -11.48 16.73 -0.23
C TRP A 96 -12.39 15.51 -0.30
N TYR A 97 -12.77 15.15 -1.51
CA TYR A 97 -13.63 14.02 -1.83
C TYR A 97 -12.89 13.05 -2.75
N ASP A 98 -13.33 11.79 -2.79
CA ASP A 98 -12.75 10.79 -3.70
C ASP A 98 -12.86 11.24 -5.18
N GLN A 99 -13.90 11.99 -5.52
CA GLN A 99 -14.17 12.53 -6.87
C GLN A 99 -13.15 13.60 -7.31
N ASP A 100 -12.51 14.28 -6.36
CA ASP A 100 -11.51 15.32 -6.67
C ASP A 100 -10.21 14.69 -7.23
N MET A 101 -10.02 13.38 -7.06
CA MET A 101 -8.89 12.63 -7.59
C MET A 101 -9.18 12.04 -8.97
N SER A 102 -9.99 12.69 -9.81
CA SER A 102 -10.43 12.21 -11.14
C SER A 102 -9.30 11.93 -12.16
N GLY A 103 -8.03 12.11 -11.77
CA GLY A 103 -6.86 11.78 -12.57
C GLY A 103 -6.58 12.84 -13.65
N LEU A 104 -5.76 12.48 -14.63
CA LEU A 104 -5.57 13.29 -15.81
C LEU A 104 -6.66 12.95 -16.82
N ASP A 105 -7.12 13.96 -17.56
CA ASP A 105 -8.04 13.76 -18.67
C ASP A 105 -7.39 12.82 -19.71
N SER A 106 -8.10 11.74 -20.04
CA SER A 106 -7.68 10.74 -21.03
C SER A 106 -7.52 11.33 -22.43
N GLU A 107 -8.17 12.46 -22.73
CA GLU A 107 -7.94 13.17 -24.00
C GLU A 107 -6.56 13.85 -24.05
N ILE A 108 -5.98 14.17 -22.88
CA ILE A 108 -4.68 14.84 -22.78
C ILE A 108 -3.55 13.81 -22.72
N VAL A 109 -3.66 12.82 -21.84
CA VAL A 109 -2.64 11.78 -21.66
C VAL A 109 -3.29 10.44 -21.35
N GLU A 110 -2.96 9.43 -22.15
CA GLU A 110 -3.23 8.03 -21.84
C GLU A 110 -1.91 7.25 -21.72
N HIS A 111 -1.90 6.25 -20.83
CA HIS A 111 -0.78 5.33 -20.72
C HIS A 111 -1.09 4.03 -21.47
N ILE A 112 -0.27 3.72 -22.49
CA ILE A 112 -0.38 2.50 -23.26
C ILE A 112 0.65 1.48 -22.77
N LEU A 113 0.17 0.39 -22.17
CA LEU A 113 1.00 -0.76 -21.83
C LEU A 113 1.30 -1.58 -23.10
N SER A 114 2.52 -1.41 -23.64
CA SER A 114 2.98 -2.18 -24.80
C SER A 114 3.25 -3.64 -24.42
N LEU A 115 2.52 -4.56 -25.04
CA LEU A 115 2.68 -6.00 -24.84
C LEU A 115 3.55 -6.61 -25.93
N LYS A 116 4.30 -7.66 -25.57
CA LYS A 116 5.02 -8.48 -26.55
C LYS A 116 4.03 -9.33 -27.35
N PRO A 117 4.17 -9.47 -28.68
CA PRO A 117 3.26 -10.25 -29.51
C PRO A 117 3.13 -11.72 -29.08
N GLU A 118 4.16 -12.27 -28.43
CA GLU A 118 4.21 -13.67 -28.00
C GLU A 118 3.47 -13.92 -26.68
N CYS A 119 2.94 -12.89 -26.01
CA CYS A 119 2.25 -13.00 -24.72
C CYS A 119 0.72 -13.01 -24.90
N PRO A 120 0.07 -14.18 -24.86
CA PRO A 120 -1.39 -14.26 -24.98
C PRO A 120 -2.12 -13.78 -23.72
N PRO A 121 -3.40 -13.37 -23.84
CA PRO A 121 -4.22 -13.00 -22.70
C PRO A 121 -4.48 -14.17 -21.76
N VAL A 122 -4.47 -13.89 -20.45
CA VAL A 122 -4.69 -14.88 -19.39
C VAL A 122 -5.94 -14.53 -18.57
N LYS A 123 -6.85 -15.50 -18.46
CA LYS A 123 -7.97 -15.46 -17.50
C LYS A 123 -7.69 -16.36 -16.32
N GLN A 124 -7.34 -15.77 -15.19
CA GLN A 124 -7.19 -16.51 -13.94
C GLN A 124 -8.55 -17.03 -13.46
N LYS A 125 -8.57 -18.27 -12.97
CA LYS A 125 -9.75 -18.85 -12.33
C LYS A 125 -10.05 -18.10 -11.03
N LEU A 126 -11.31 -17.72 -10.85
CA LEU A 126 -11.77 -17.03 -9.64
C LEU A 126 -11.55 -17.91 -8.39
N ARG A 127 -10.98 -17.31 -7.35
CA ARG A 127 -10.83 -17.96 -6.04
C ARG A 127 -12.14 -17.90 -5.25
N ARG A 128 -12.39 -18.91 -4.43
CA ARG A 128 -13.54 -18.90 -3.50
C ARG A 128 -13.25 -17.88 -2.39
N THR A 129 -14.18 -16.96 -2.19
CA THR A 129 -14.09 -15.95 -1.14
C THR A 129 -15.13 -16.24 -0.07
N HIS A 130 -14.78 -16.02 1.20
CA HIS A 130 -15.73 -16.13 2.32
C HIS A 130 -16.84 -15.08 2.18
N LEU A 131 -18.07 -15.38 2.63
CA LEU A 131 -19.23 -14.51 2.43
C LEU A 131 -19.02 -13.12 3.03
N ASP A 132 -18.54 -13.05 4.27
CA ASP A 132 -18.27 -11.78 4.97
C ASP A 132 -17.26 -10.90 4.21
N MET A 133 -16.29 -11.55 3.56
CA MET A 133 -15.28 -10.85 2.78
C MET A 133 -15.84 -10.39 1.43
N ALA A 134 -16.71 -11.19 0.80
CA ALA A 134 -17.37 -10.82 -0.44
C ALA A 134 -18.25 -9.56 -0.30
N VAL A 135 -18.90 -9.39 0.86
CA VAL A 135 -19.66 -8.16 1.17
C VAL A 135 -18.74 -6.94 1.21
N LYS A 136 -17.63 -7.02 1.95
CA LYS A 136 -16.64 -5.93 2.03
C LYS A 136 -16.02 -5.59 0.68
N ILE A 137 -15.74 -6.62 -0.14
CA ILE A 137 -15.23 -6.42 -1.51
C ILE A 137 -16.22 -5.63 -2.34
N LYS A 138 -17.51 -6.02 -2.29
CA LYS A 138 -18.55 -5.36 -3.08
C LYS A 138 -18.68 -3.89 -2.69
N GLU A 139 -18.65 -3.58 -1.40
CA GLU A 139 -18.70 -2.20 -0.91
C GLU A 139 -17.51 -1.36 -1.39
N GLU A 140 -16.29 -1.90 -1.28
CA GLU A 140 -15.08 -1.20 -1.73
C GLU A 140 -15.04 -1.03 -3.26
N VAL A 141 -15.41 -2.05 -4.03
CA VAL A 141 -15.49 -1.96 -5.50
C VAL A 141 -16.53 -0.92 -5.90
N GLN A 142 -17.71 -0.91 -5.27
CA GLN A 142 -18.75 0.08 -5.57
C GLN A 142 -18.24 1.49 -5.28
N LYS A 143 -17.55 1.69 -4.15
CA LYS A 143 -16.94 2.98 -3.81
C LYS A 143 -15.98 3.44 -4.91
N GLN A 144 -15.13 2.55 -5.42
CA GLN A 144 -14.16 2.90 -6.47
C GLN A 144 -14.84 3.16 -7.83
N ILE A 145 -15.96 2.50 -8.13
CA ILE A 145 -16.79 2.81 -9.31
C ILE A 145 -17.44 4.19 -9.17
N ASP A 146 -18.03 4.48 -8.01
CA ASP A 146 -18.70 5.76 -7.75
C ASP A 146 -17.71 6.94 -7.77
N ALA A 147 -16.46 6.69 -7.38
CA ALA A 147 -15.35 7.65 -7.50
C ALA A 147 -14.79 7.80 -8.93
N GLY A 148 -15.18 6.92 -9.86
CA GLY A 148 -14.69 6.93 -11.25
C GLY A 148 -13.34 6.26 -11.47
N PHE A 149 -12.76 5.59 -10.47
CA PHE A 149 -11.47 4.88 -10.60
C PHE A 149 -11.60 3.55 -11.34
N LEU A 150 -12.76 2.88 -11.21
CA LEU A 150 -13.06 1.62 -11.88
C LEU A 150 -14.18 1.80 -12.88
N VAL A 151 -14.04 1.11 -14.02
CA VAL A 151 -15.07 1.01 -15.07
C VAL A 151 -15.39 -0.44 -15.35
N THR A 152 -16.62 -0.69 -15.82
CA THR A 152 -17.04 -2.04 -16.20
C THR A 152 -16.48 -2.39 -17.57
N ALA A 153 -15.77 -3.52 -17.67
CA ALA A 153 -15.28 -4.05 -18.94
C ALA A 153 -16.19 -5.19 -19.44
N GLU A 154 -16.64 -5.10 -20.68
CA GLU A 154 -17.42 -6.16 -21.31
C GLU A 154 -16.51 -7.24 -21.90
N TYR A 155 -16.78 -8.50 -21.56
CA TYR A 155 -16.08 -9.68 -22.09
C TYR A 155 -14.54 -9.63 -22.02
N PRO A 156 -13.92 -9.32 -20.86
CA PRO A 156 -12.48 -9.13 -20.77
C PRO A 156 -11.71 -10.41 -21.11
N GLN A 157 -10.65 -10.27 -21.91
CA GLN A 157 -9.73 -11.36 -22.23
C GLN A 157 -8.69 -11.59 -21.12
N TRP A 158 -8.37 -10.54 -20.35
CA TRP A 158 -7.47 -10.57 -19.20
C TRP A 158 -8.28 -10.53 -17.91
N VAL A 159 -8.08 -11.51 -17.02
CA VAL A 159 -8.73 -11.53 -15.69
C VAL A 159 -7.70 -11.96 -14.65
N ALA A 160 -7.52 -11.14 -13.62
CA ALA A 160 -6.70 -11.46 -12.46
C ALA A 160 -7.59 -11.60 -11.22
N ASN A 161 -7.15 -12.43 -10.26
CA ASN A 161 -7.80 -12.51 -8.97
C ASN A 161 -7.53 -11.24 -8.15
N ILE A 162 -8.56 -10.78 -7.44
CA ILE A 162 -8.46 -9.66 -6.50
C ILE A 162 -7.64 -10.10 -5.27
N ALA A 163 -6.69 -9.26 -4.87
CA ALA A 163 -5.94 -9.42 -3.63
C ALA A 163 -6.55 -8.53 -2.54
N LEU A 164 -6.64 -9.03 -1.31
CA LEU A 164 -7.29 -8.32 -0.21
C LEU A 164 -6.29 -8.07 0.90
N VAL A 165 -6.21 -6.81 1.33
CA VAL A 165 -5.32 -6.40 2.41
C VAL A 165 -6.15 -5.86 3.57
N PRO A 166 -6.20 -6.54 4.72
CA PRO A 166 -6.87 -6.03 5.91
C PRO A 166 -6.20 -4.76 6.43
N LYS A 167 -7.00 -3.76 6.77
CA LYS A 167 -6.55 -2.56 7.50
C LYS A 167 -6.76 -2.74 9.01
N LYS A 168 -6.07 -1.90 9.80
CA LYS A 168 -6.22 -1.84 11.26
C LYS A 168 -7.64 -1.49 11.73
N ASP A 169 -8.41 -0.79 10.91
CA ASP A 169 -9.81 -0.40 11.18
C ASP A 169 -10.83 -1.51 10.86
N GLY A 170 -10.38 -2.70 10.44
CA GLY A 170 -11.25 -3.81 10.05
C GLY A 170 -11.83 -3.71 8.63
N LYS A 171 -11.54 -2.62 7.91
CA LYS A 171 -11.84 -2.49 6.47
C LYS A 171 -10.80 -3.24 5.64
N VAL A 172 -11.05 -3.37 4.35
CA VAL A 172 -10.13 -4.00 3.40
C VAL A 172 -9.70 -3.01 2.32
N ARG A 173 -8.51 -3.22 1.77
CA ARG A 173 -8.10 -2.64 0.50
C ARG A 173 -8.13 -3.72 -0.56
N ILE A 174 -8.56 -3.32 -1.75
CA ILE A 174 -8.45 -4.07 -3.00
C ILE A 174 -7.27 -3.50 -3.78
#